data_AF-A0A183E7F6-F1
#
_entry.id   AF-A0A183E7F6-F1
#
_cell.length_a   1.000
_cell.length_b   1.000
_cell.length_c   1.000
_cell.angle_alpha   90.00
_cell.angle_beta   90.00
_cell.angle_gamma   90.00
#
_symmetry.space_group_name_H-M   'P 1'
#
loop_
_entity.id
_entity.type
_entity.pdbx_description
1 polymer ?
#
loop_
_entity_poly.entity_id
_entity_poly.type
_entity_poly.pdbx_seq_one_letter_code
_entity_poly.pdbx_strand_id
1 'polypeptide(L)'
;MAADSQATALLGSTRFNLALIGFLGCVVIYALRSDVSFAIVCMVNSTAVDLLAGNTKSNVSKHTTCQIRDDPADTLNSKKDVIMGELIWPKYVQGSVLSAFFWGYFCSQILGGYLAGRYGGRLVIVLGSSILTMFSPLAATTSVYAFIAARALLGFMQGAIFPAFHTMWSMWAPPLERSLLTGVTYAGAQIGNTVVMPLSGLLCKYGFAGGWPSIFYVLGIAGVAWCALWFFYVSDRPSRSKRISKNELNYIEDSLSDVLSSDAKKALGFLTAIPYIAYFVFIN
;
A
#
# COMPACT_ATOMS: atom_id res chain seq x y z
N MET A 1 26.00 -20.30 -16.37
CA MET A 1 25.44 -21.65 -16.59
C MET A 1 24.70 -22.21 -15.37
N ALA A 2 25.13 -21.93 -14.12
CA ALA A 2 24.34 -22.29 -12.92
C ALA A 2 23.06 -21.43 -12.72
N ALA A 3 23.10 -20.15 -13.11
CA ALA A 3 21.96 -19.24 -12.99
C ALA A 3 20.76 -19.63 -13.90
N ASP A 4 21.02 -20.12 -15.11
CA ASP A 4 19.94 -20.55 -16.04
C ASP A 4 19.25 -21.84 -15.61
N SER A 5 19.98 -22.76 -14.96
CA SER A 5 19.42 -24.01 -14.41
C SER A 5 18.55 -23.76 -13.18
N GLN A 6 18.92 -22.81 -12.31
CA GLN A 6 18.05 -22.40 -11.19
C GLN A 6 16.82 -21.62 -11.66
N ALA A 7 16.94 -20.77 -12.69
CA ALA A 7 15.81 -20.01 -13.23
C ALA A 7 14.70 -20.91 -13.82
N THR A 8 15.07 -22.03 -14.44
CA THR A 8 14.11 -23.01 -14.98
C THR A 8 13.41 -23.83 -13.89
N ALA A 9 14.02 -24.00 -12.70
CA ALA A 9 13.37 -24.62 -11.55
C ALA A 9 12.41 -23.68 -10.79
N LEU A 10 12.57 -22.36 -10.96
CA LEU A 10 11.74 -21.34 -10.31
C LEU A 10 10.39 -21.12 -11.01
N LEU A 11 10.35 -21.18 -12.35
CA LEU A 11 9.12 -21.07 -13.14
C LEU A 11 8.22 -22.30 -12.93
N GLY A 12 7.24 -22.19 -12.03
CA GLY A 12 6.29 -23.26 -11.68
C GLY A 12 6.41 -23.75 -10.23
N SER A 13 7.38 -23.26 -9.47
CA SER A 13 7.51 -23.56 -8.04
C SER A 13 6.40 -22.91 -7.20
N THR A 14 6.01 -23.60 -6.13
CA THR A 14 5.09 -23.09 -5.10
C THR A 14 5.52 -21.73 -4.55
N ARG A 15 6.83 -21.48 -4.48
CA ARG A 15 7.45 -20.22 -4.00
C ARG A 15 7.21 -19.06 -4.96
N PHE A 16 7.32 -19.30 -6.26
CA PHE A 16 7.05 -18.28 -7.27
C PHE A 16 5.56 -17.95 -7.33
N ASN A 17 4.69 -18.95 -7.21
CA ASN A 17 3.24 -18.72 -7.07
C ASN A 17 2.93 -17.89 -5.82
N LEU A 18 3.60 -18.14 -4.70
CA LEU A 18 3.49 -17.30 -3.50
C LEU A 18 3.98 -15.86 -3.75
N ALA A 19 5.02 -15.67 -4.56
CA ALA A 19 5.52 -14.34 -4.94
C ALA A 19 4.54 -13.59 -5.86
N LEU A 20 3.93 -14.26 -6.83
CA LEU A 20 2.88 -13.69 -7.68
C LEU A 20 1.65 -13.31 -6.87
N ILE A 21 1.33 -14.13 -5.88
CA ILE A 21 0.28 -13.81 -4.93
C ILE A 21 0.70 -12.56 -4.13
N GLY A 22 1.86 -12.57 -3.48
CA GLY A 22 2.39 -11.38 -2.81
C GLY A 22 2.34 -10.10 -3.68
N PHE A 23 2.70 -10.21 -4.95
CA PHE A 23 2.64 -9.13 -5.93
C PHE A 23 1.23 -8.56 -6.08
N LEU A 24 0.22 -9.39 -6.31
CA LEU A 24 -1.18 -8.95 -6.39
C LEU A 24 -1.65 -8.32 -5.08
N GLY A 25 -1.19 -8.84 -3.93
CA GLY A 25 -1.43 -8.21 -2.64
C GLY A 25 -0.84 -6.81 -2.54
N CYS A 26 0.41 -6.63 -2.96
CA CYS A 26 1.05 -5.32 -3.00
C CYS A 26 0.34 -4.35 -3.95
N VAL A 27 -0.14 -4.81 -5.12
CA VAL A 27 -0.97 -4.00 -6.04
C VAL A 27 -2.21 -3.47 -5.31
N VAL A 28 -2.95 -4.34 -4.65
CA VAL A 28 -4.21 -4.00 -3.96
C VAL A 28 -3.95 -3.08 -2.76
N ILE A 29 -2.95 -3.37 -1.94
CA ILE A 29 -2.57 -2.56 -0.76
C ILE A 29 -2.21 -1.13 -1.18
N TYR A 30 -1.42 -0.96 -2.24
CA TYR A 30 -1.05 0.36 -2.73
C TYR A 30 -2.20 1.08 -3.44
N ALA A 31 -3.07 0.34 -4.14
CA ALA A 31 -4.29 0.92 -4.68
C ALA A 31 -5.20 1.46 -3.55
N LEU A 32 -5.39 0.69 -2.47
CA LEU A 32 -6.13 1.12 -1.26
C LEU A 32 -5.44 2.24 -0.48
N ARG A 33 -4.13 2.42 -0.64
CA ARG A 33 -3.37 3.49 0.01
C ARG A 33 -3.59 4.83 -0.69
N SER A 34 -3.55 4.80 -2.01
CA SER A 34 -3.53 5.98 -2.88
C SER A 34 -4.91 6.37 -3.41
N ASP A 35 -5.95 5.57 -3.11
CA ASP A 35 -7.34 5.77 -3.52
C ASP A 35 -7.85 7.20 -3.24
N VAL A 36 -7.67 7.71 -2.03
CA VAL A 36 -8.15 9.04 -1.62
C VAL A 36 -7.42 10.16 -2.36
N SER A 37 -6.12 10.00 -2.64
CA SER A 37 -5.34 10.99 -3.38
C SER A 37 -5.92 11.27 -4.77
N PHE A 38 -6.50 10.26 -5.40
CA PHE A 38 -7.13 10.38 -6.71
C PHE A 38 -8.64 10.68 -6.60
N ALA A 39 -9.33 10.03 -5.65
CA ALA A 39 -10.76 10.23 -5.45
C ALA A 39 -11.12 11.66 -5.02
N ILE A 40 -10.22 12.37 -4.31
CA ILE A 40 -10.48 13.74 -3.83
C ILE A 40 -10.76 14.72 -4.96
N VAL A 41 -10.18 14.49 -6.14
CA VAL A 41 -10.39 15.31 -7.35
C VAL A 41 -11.84 15.25 -7.79
N CYS A 42 -12.49 14.10 -7.61
CA CYS A 42 -13.89 13.89 -7.97
C CYS A 42 -14.86 14.13 -6.82
N MET A 43 -14.37 14.08 -5.57
CA MET A 43 -15.18 14.36 -4.37
C MET A 43 -15.40 15.85 -4.14
N VAL A 44 -14.39 16.68 -4.43
CA VAL A 44 -14.39 18.08 -4.04
C VAL A 44 -14.73 18.99 -5.20
N ASN A 45 -15.68 19.89 -4.96
CA ASN A 45 -16.01 20.97 -5.87
C ASN A 45 -14.90 22.05 -5.85
N SER A 46 -13.90 21.92 -6.73
CA SER A 46 -12.76 22.84 -6.75
C SER A 46 -13.17 24.29 -7.06
N THR A 47 -14.16 24.52 -7.93
CA THR A 47 -14.63 25.87 -8.26
C THR A 47 -15.32 26.55 -7.07
N ALA A 48 -16.17 25.84 -6.33
CA ALA A 48 -16.81 26.40 -5.13
C ALA A 48 -15.78 26.71 -4.03
N VAL A 49 -14.78 25.85 -3.85
CA VAL A 49 -13.68 26.07 -2.89
C VAL A 49 -12.84 27.29 -3.28
N ASP A 50 -12.53 27.45 -4.56
CA ASP A 50 -11.75 28.59 -5.04
C ASP A 50 -12.53 29.91 -4.94
N LEU A 51 -13.86 29.88 -5.13
CA LEU A 51 -14.73 31.04 -4.91
C LEU A 51 -14.80 31.44 -3.42
N LEU A 52 -14.91 30.47 -2.51
CA LEU A 52 -14.89 30.73 -1.07
C LEU A 52 -13.53 31.26 -0.59
N ALA A 53 -12.43 30.79 -1.18
CA ALA A 53 -11.09 31.29 -0.90
C ALA A 53 -10.84 32.68 -1.52
N GLY A 54 -11.41 32.95 -2.69
CA GLY A 54 -11.30 34.22 -3.41
C GLY A 54 -12.16 35.33 -2.82
N ASN A 55 -13.29 35.02 -2.19
CA ASN A 55 -14.15 36.02 -1.55
C ASN A 55 -13.48 36.70 -0.34
N THR A 56 -12.45 36.08 0.24
CA THR A 56 -11.59 36.68 1.28
C THR A 56 -10.51 37.61 0.69
N LYS A 57 -10.41 37.71 -0.65
CA LYS A 57 -9.48 38.58 -1.39
C LYS A 57 -10.18 39.46 -2.43
N SER A 58 -11.46 39.80 -2.24
CA SER A 58 -12.10 40.86 -3.03
C SER A 58 -11.72 42.22 -2.46
N ASN A 59 -10.50 42.62 -2.80
CA ASN A 59 -10.11 43.94 -3.28
C ASN A 59 -8.65 43.81 -3.69
N VAL A 60 -8.38 43.32 -4.91
CA VAL A 60 -7.25 43.71 -5.78
C VAL A 60 -7.23 42.82 -7.04
N SER A 61 -7.37 43.51 -8.16
CA SER A 61 -6.98 43.25 -9.54
C SER A 61 -6.68 41.83 -10.05
N LYS A 62 -7.38 41.54 -11.16
CA LYS A 62 -6.97 40.73 -12.31
C LYS A 62 -5.45 40.69 -12.53
N HIS A 63 -4.93 39.49 -12.79
CA HIS A 63 -3.65 39.05 -13.40
C HIS A 63 -3.10 37.88 -12.54
N THR A 64 -3.00 36.62 -12.97
CA THR A 64 -2.38 36.13 -14.21
C THR A 64 -2.85 34.69 -14.47
N THR A 65 -3.46 34.45 -15.63
CA THR A 65 -3.47 33.14 -16.31
C THR A 65 -3.46 33.44 -17.79
N CYS A 66 -2.72 32.65 -18.59
CA CYS A 66 -2.57 32.84 -20.03
C CYS A 66 -3.96 32.94 -20.70
N GLN A 67 -4.33 34.13 -21.15
CA GLN A 67 -5.58 34.32 -21.88
C GLN A 67 -5.35 33.98 -23.36
N ILE A 68 -5.97 32.91 -23.82
CA ILE A 68 -6.43 32.85 -25.21
C ILE A 68 -7.60 33.84 -25.29
N ARG A 69 -7.56 34.71 -26.29
CA ARG A 69 -8.53 35.77 -26.54
C ARG A 69 -9.80 35.13 -27.09
N ASP A 70 -10.84 34.99 -26.27
CA ASP A 70 -12.15 34.51 -26.72
C ASP A 70 -13.02 35.71 -27.15
N ASP A 71 -13.48 35.68 -28.40
CA ASP A 71 -14.52 36.56 -28.96
C ASP A 71 -15.88 36.35 -28.24
N PRO A 72 -16.77 37.37 -28.19
CA PRO A 72 -17.94 37.38 -27.30
C PRO A 72 -19.17 36.66 -27.87
N ALA A 73 -19.00 35.49 -28.50
CA ALA A 73 -20.09 34.81 -29.22
C ALA A 73 -20.32 33.32 -28.87
N ASP A 74 -19.67 32.77 -27.83
CA ASP A 74 -19.83 31.35 -27.48
C ASP A 74 -20.12 31.11 -25.99
N THR A 75 -21.16 31.77 -25.46
CA THR A 75 -21.65 31.57 -24.09
C THR A 75 -22.68 30.44 -23.97
N LEU A 76 -22.63 29.42 -24.83
CA LEU A 76 -23.59 28.30 -24.75
C LEU A 76 -23.01 26.87 -24.82
N ASN A 77 -21.72 26.66 -25.15
CA ASN A 77 -21.21 25.29 -25.37
C ASN A 77 -19.83 25.01 -24.75
N SER A 78 -19.62 25.40 -23.50
CA SER A 78 -18.52 24.84 -22.69
C SER A 78 -19.04 24.29 -21.37
N LYS A 79 -20.06 23.42 -21.46
CA LYS A 79 -20.26 22.38 -20.44
C LYS A 79 -19.17 21.33 -20.67
N LYS A 80 -17.91 21.70 -20.44
CA LYS A 80 -16.86 20.70 -20.24
C LYS A 80 -17.35 19.84 -19.09
N ASP A 81 -17.43 18.53 -19.29
CA ASP A 81 -17.84 17.53 -18.29
C ASP A 81 -16.89 17.54 -17.08
N VAL A 82 -16.90 18.62 -16.30
CA VAL A 82 -16.24 18.69 -15.00
C VAL A 82 -17.20 18.00 -14.05
N ILE A 83 -16.86 16.77 -13.69
CA ILE A 83 -17.53 16.03 -12.62
C ILE A 83 -17.21 16.78 -11.33
N MET A 84 -18.03 17.76 -11.01
CA MET A 84 -17.87 18.59 -9.82
C MET A 84 -18.40 17.78 -8.64
N GLY A 85 -17.49 17.46 -7.70
CA GLY A 85 -17.86 16.73 -6.51
C GLY A 85 -18.87 17.49 -5.65
N GLU A 86 -19.61 16.77 -4.81
CA GLU A 86 -20.67 17.33 -3.97
C GLU A 86 -20.12 18.01 -2.70
N LEU A 87 -18.89 17.67 -2.30
CA LEU A 87 -18.32 18.08 -1.02
C LEU A 87 -17.52 19.39 -1.16
N ILE A 88 -17.78 20.34 -0.27
CA ILE A 88 -17.04 21.60 -0.18
C ILE A 88 -15.98 21.46 0.91
N TRP A 89 -14.81 20.93 0.55
CA TRP A 89 -13.68 20.78 1.48
C TRP A 89 -12.58 21.81 1.16
N PRO A 90 -12.27 22.74 2.09
CA PRO A 90 -11.17 23.67 1.89
C PRO A 90 -9.83 22.93 1.80
N LYS A 91 -8.85 23.52 1.10
CA LYS A 91 -7.56 22.87 0.79
C LYS A 91 -6.82 22.37 2.04
N TYR A 92 -6.96 23.04 3.18
CA TYR A 92 -6.36 22.58 4.44
C TYR A 92 -6.95 21.24 4.93
N VAL A 93 -8.27 21.04 4.81
CA VAL A 93 -8.95 19.77 5.16
C VAL A 93 -8.50 18.65 4.24
N GLN A 94 -8.40 18.92 2.94
CA GLN A 94 -7.89 17.95 1.96
C GLN A 94 -6.49 17.46 2.35
N GLY A 95 -5.61 18.39 2.74
CA GLY A 95 -4.28 18.08 3.26
C GLY A 95 -4.32 17.25 4.55
N SER A 96 -5.20 17.59 5.50
CA SER A 96 -5.38 16.84 6.76
C SER A 96 -5.87 15.41 6.54
N VAL A 97 -6.82 15.21 5.62
CA VAL A 97 -7.33 13.88 5.26
C VAL A 97 -6.24 13.02 4.63
N LEU A 98 -5.42 13.60 3.76
CA LEU A 98 -4.32 12.89 3.12
C LEU A 98 -3.23 12.52 4.13
N SER A 99 -2.86 13.43 5.04
CA SER A 99 -1.81 13.22 6.04
C SER A 99 -2.23 12.29 7.18
N ALA A 100 -3.51 12.24 7.55
CA ALA A 100 -4.02 11.39 8.63
C ALA A 100 -3.66 9.91 8.45
N PHE A 101 -3.70 9.43 7.20
CA PHE A 101 -3.26 8.07 6.87
C PHE A 101 -1.78 7.84 7.19
N PHE A 102 -0.90 8.78 6.86
CA PHE A 102 0.54 8.66 7.12
C PHE A 102 0.84 8.70 8.63
N TRP A 103 0.06 9.45 9.41
CA TRP A 103 0.18 9.47 10.86
C TRP A 103 -0.20 8.13 11.50
N GLY A 104 -1.32 7.53 11.10
CA GLY A 104 -1.66 6.18 11.53
C GLY A 104 -0.60 5.15 11.13
N TYR A 105 -0.08 5.26 9.90
CA TYR A 105 0.96 4.39 9.37
C TYR A 105 2.27 4.49 10.18
N PHE A 106 2.71 5.69 10.52
CA PHE A 106 3.91 5.91 11.31
C PHE A 106 3.81 5.30 12.71
N CYS A 107 2.69 5.51 13.41
CA CYS A 107 2.44 4.89 14.71
C CYS A 107 2.47 3.36 14.64
N SER A 108 1.89 2.80 13.58
CA SER A 108 1.86 1.36 13.37
C SER A 108 3.21 0.76 13.00
N GLN A 109 4.11 1.49 12.34
CA GLN A 109 5.47 0.99 12.08
C GLN A 109 6.26 0.78 13.37
N ILE A 110 6.13 1.70 14.33
CA ILE A 110 6.78 1.60 15.65
C ILE A 110 6.27 0.35 16.39
N LEU A 111 4.95 0.12 16.36
CA LEU A 111 4.33 -1.04 17.02
C LEU A 111 4.51 -2.34 16.24
N GLY A 112 4.55 -2.25 14.91
CA GLY A 112 4.55 -3.37 13.97
C GLY A 112 5.80 -4.22 14.07
N GLY A 113 6.95 -3.63 14.39
CA GLY A 113 8.18 -4.38 14.70
C GLY A 113 8.02 -5.31 15.90
N TYR A 114 7.29 -4.88 16.94
CA TYR A 114 7.00 -5.69 18.12
C TYR A 114 5.90 -6.73 17.86
N LEU A 115 4.82 -6.34 17.17
CA LEU A 115 3.69 -7.25 16.89
C LEU A 115 4.00 -8.31 15.83
N ALA A 116 4.88 -8.04 14.87
CA ALA A 116 5.23 -8.97 13.79
C ALA A 116 5.82 -10.30 14.28
N GLY A 117 6.47 -10.30 15.46
CA GLY A 117 7.01 -11.52 16.07
C GLY A 117 5.97 -12.40 16.77
N ARG A 118 4.80 -11.84 17.14
CA ARG A 118 3.80 -12.53 17.99
C ARG A 118 2.48 -12.83 17.29
N TYR A 119 2.09 -12.02 16.30
CA TYR A 119 0.81 -12.17 15.61
C TYR A 119 1.02 -12.32 14.11
N GLY A 120 0.71 -13.51 13.59
CA GLY A 120 0.55 -13.78 12.14
C GLY A 120 -0.69 -13.11 11.54
N GLY A 121 -1.15 -11.98 12.09
CA GLY A 121 -2.43 -11.31 11.79
C GLY A 121 -2.49 -10.59 10.43
N ARG A 122 -1.67 -11.00 9.46
CA ARG A 122 -1.53 -10.35 8.14
C ARG A 122 -2.86 -10.29 7.39
N LEU A 123 -3.62 -11.38 7.47
CA LEU A 123 -4.92 -11.52 6.83
C LEU A 123 -5.97 -10.63 7.50
N VAL A 124 -5.96 -10.57 8.84
CA VAL A 124 -6.87 -9.72 9.63
C VAL A 124 -6.62 -8.25 9.32
N ILE A 125 -5.36 -7.85 9.15
CA ILE A 125 -4.97 -6.49 8.81
C ILE A 125 -5.49 -6.09 7.42
N VAL A 126 -5.28 -6.92 6.39
CA VAL A 126 -5.72 -6.60 5.03
C VAL A 126 -7.25 -6.62 4.93
N LEU A 127 -7.91 -7.61 5.55
CA LEU A 127 -9.38 -7.65 5.63
C LEU A 127 -9.95 -6.43 6.33
N GLY A 128 -9.41 -6.07 7.51
CA GLY A 128 -9.81 -4.90 8.26
C GLY A 128 -9.66 -3.61 7.45
N SER A 129 -8.53 -3.45 6.75
CA SER A 129 -8.32 -2.30 5.88
C SER A 129 -9.29 -2.26 4.69
N SER A 130 -9.62 -3.41 4.09
CA SER A 130 -10.53 -3.49 2.95
C SER A 130 -11.97 -3.15 3.33
N ILE A 131 -12.45 -3.68 4.46
CA ILE A 131 -13.79 -3.38 5.00
C ILE A 131 -13.89 -1.91 5.38
N LEU A 132 -12.86 -1.36 6.02
CA LEU A 132 -12.83 0.04 6.42
C LEU A 132 -12.80 0.96 5.20
N THR A 133 -12.12 0.58 4.11
CA THR A 133 -12.19 1.31 2.83
C THR A 133 -13.61 1.30 2.25
N MET A 134 -14.35 0.18 2.33
CA MET A 134 -15.75 0.16 1.88
C MET A 134 -16.66 1.06 2.71
N PHE A 135 -16.33 1.31 3.97
CA PHE A 135 -17.07 2.22 4.85
C PHE A 135 -16.71 3.70 4.64
N SER A 136 -15.57 3.99 4.01
CA SER A 136 -15.05 5.35 3.77
C SER A 136 -16.06 6.30 3.10
N PRO A 137 -16.82 5.91 2.06
CA PRO A 137 -17.82 6.80 1.47
C PRO A 137 -18.91 7.25 2.46
N LEU A 138 -19.39 6.33 3.29
CA LEU A 138 -20.42 6.61 4.30
C LEU A 138 -19.87 7.54 5.40
N ALA A 139 -18.60 7.36 5.77
CA ALA A 139 -17.92 8.27 6.69
C ALA A 139 -17.78 9.67 6.09
N ALA A 140 -17.43 9.80 4.81
CA ALA A 140 -17.27 11.08 4.12
C ALA A 140 -18.58 11.87 4.00
N THR A 141 -19.72 11.20 3.78
CA THR A 141 -21.03 11.87 3.71
C THR A 141 -21.57 12.29 5.08
N THR A 142 -21.14 11.60 6.15
CA THR A 142 -21.61 11.90 7.52
C THR A 142 -20.81 13.02 8.16
N SER A 143 -19.47 12.93 8.14
CA SER A 143 -18.60 13.92 8.75
C SER A 143 -17.15 13.79 8.27
N VAL A 144 -16.53 14.93 8.00
CA VAL A 144 -15.09 15.03 7.66
C VAL A 144 -14.23 14.43 8.77
N TYR A 145 -14.58 14.64 10.04
CA TYR A 145 -13.80 14.11 11.17
C TYR A 145 -13.90 12.59 11.26
N ALA A 146 -15.07 12.01 10.97
CA ALA A 146 -15.24 10.57 10.89
C ALA A 146 -14.40 9.97 9.76
N PHE A 147 -14.35 10.65 8.61
CA PHE A 147 -13.48 10.26 7.50
C PHE A 147 -12.00 10.30 7.89
N ILE A 148 -11.54 11.38 8.53
CA ILE A 148 -10.15 11.51 9.02
C ILE A 148 -9.81 10.37 10.00
N ALA A 149 -10.70 10.05 10.94
CA ALA A 149 -10.51 8.96 11.88
C ALA A 149 -10.42 7.59 11.17
N ALA A 150 -11.30 7.33 10.21
CA ALA A 150 -11.24 6.11 9.38
C ALA A 150 -9.92 6.03 8.60
N ARG A 151 -9.41 7.16 8.07
CA ARG A 151 -8.11 7.23 7.39
C ARG A 151 -6.93 6.93 8.30
N ALA A 152 -6.94 7.48 9.52
CA ALA A 152 -5.91 7.17 10.51
C ALA A 152 -5.92 5.68 10.88
N LEU A 153 -7.10 5.08 11.08
CA LEU A 153 -7.23 3.65 11.37
C LEU A 153 -6.80 2.77 10.19
N LEU A 154 -7.12 3.15 8.95
CA LEU A 154 -6.62 2.49 7.74
C LEU A 154 -5.08 2.50 7.69
N GLY A 155 -4.46 3.65 7.92
CA GLY A 155 -3.00 3.77 7.99
C GLY A 155 -2.42 2.90 9.09
N PHE A 156 -3.06 2.89 10.26
CA PHE A 156 -2.63 2.07 11.38
C PHE A 156 -2.68 0.57 11.07
N MET A 157 -3.75 0.08 10.42
CA MET A 157 -3.78 -1.32 9.98
C MET A 157 -2.66 -1.59 8.96
N GLN A 158 -2.51 -0.74 7.95
CA GLN A 158 -1.59 -0.99 6.84
C GLN A 158 -0.09 -0.94 7.23
N GLY A 159 0.27 -0.21 8.29
CA GLY A 159 1.66 -0.04 8.72
C GLY A 159 2.38 -1.34 9.08
N ALA A 160 1.67 -2.33 9.63
CA ALA A 160 2.27 -3.59 10.06
C ALA A 160 2.44 -4.62 8.91
N ILE A 161 1.97 -4.32 7.69
CA ILE A 161 1.93 -5.28 6.59
C ILE A 161 3.33 -5.60 6.03
N PHE A 162 4.21 -4.61 5.84
CA PHE A 162 5.55 -4.88 5.29
C PHE A 162 6.46 -5.68 6.23
N PRO A 163 6.53 -5.36 7.55
CA PRO A 163 7.23 -6.22 8.51
C PRO A 163 6.68 -7.66 8.51
N ALA A 164 5.37 -7.80 8.36
CA ALA A 164 4.71 -9.08 8.17
C ALA A 164 5.17 -9.79 6.88
N PHE A 165 5.17 -9.15 5.72
CA PHE A 165 5.68 -9.78 4.49
C PHE A 165 7.16 -10.18 4.62
N HIS A 166 7.99 -9.33 5.23
CA HIS A 166 9.40 -9.63 5.41
C HIS A 166 9.64 -10.86 6.30
N THR A 167 8.91 -10.97 7.41
CA THR A 167 8.93 -12.16 8.28
C THR A 167 8.36 -13.41 7.61
N MET A 168 7.48 -13.28 6.63
CA MET A 168 7.03 -14.42 5.82
C MET A 168 8.15 -14.92 4.94
N TRP A 169 8.78 -14.00 4.21
CA TRP A 169 9.85 -14.32 3.28
C TRP A 169 11.10 -14.83 3.98
N SER A 170 11.33 -14.47 5.24
CA SER A 170 12.42 -15.05 6.02
C SER A 170 12.25 -16.55 6.29
N MET A 171 11.02 -17.07 6.25
CA MET A 171 10.72 -18.50 6.43
C MET A 171 10.50 -19.24 5.10
N TRP A 172 9.98 -18.56 4.08
CA TRP A 172 9.59 -19.16 2.80
C TRP A 172 10.63 -19.05 1.69
N ALA A 173 11.52 -18.05 1.73
CA ALA A 173 12.53 -17.84 0.70
C ALA A 173 13.94 -18.27 1.14
N PRO A 174 14.61 -19.14 0.35
CA PRO A 174 16.03 -19.41 0.50
C PRO A 174 16.86 -18.13 0.40
N PRO A 175 17.99 -18.02 1.12
CA PRO A 175 18.80 -16.80 1.17
C PRO A 175 19.25 -16.27 -0.19
N LEU A 176 19.65 -17.15 -1.12
CA LEU A 176 20.10 -16.76 -2.45
C LEU A 176 18.98 -16.18 -3.33
N GLU A 177 17.74 -16.65 -3.18
CA GLU A 177 16.60 -16.26 -4.03
C GLU A 177 15.70 -15.22 -3.35
N ARG A 178 15.91 -14.95 -2.06
CA ARG A 178 15.05 -14.08 -1.23
C ARG A 178 14.89 -12.69 -1.82
N SER A 179 15.97 -12.05 -2.25
CA SER A 179 15.93 -10.70 -2.83
C SER A 179 15.13 -10.65 -4.13
N LEU A 180 15.15 -11.72 -4.93
CA LEU A 180 14.37 -11.81 -6.16
C LEU A 180 12.88 -11.96 -5.85
N LEU A 181 12.52 -12.86 -4.93
CA LEU A 181 11.11 -13.11 -4.55
C LEU A 181 10.48 -11.89 -3.86
N THR A 182 11.20 -11.21 -2.98
CA THR A 182 10.75 -9.96 -2.36
C THR A 182 10.70 -8.82 -3.37
N GLY A 183 11.67 -8.73 -4.28
CA GLY A 183 11.70 -7.75 -5.37
C GLY A 183 10.48 -7.89 -6.29
N VAL A 184 10.17 -9.10 -6.74
CA VAL A 184 8.96 -9.40 -7.53
C VAL A 184 7.71 -9.01 -6.76
N THR A 185 7.62 -9.37 -5.48
CA THR A 185 6.47 -9.00 -4.63
C THR A 185 6.27 -7.48 -4.56
N TYR A 186 7.34 -6.72 -4.30
CA TYR A 186 7.26 -5.26 -4.15
C TYR A 186 7.12 -4.50 -5.46
N ALA A 187 7.46 -5.08 -6.61
CA ALA A 187 7.18 -4.48 -7.91
C ALA A 187 5.68 -4.20 -8.11
N GLY A 188 4.81 -5.00 -7.48
CA GLY A 188 3.36 -4.80 -7.51
C GLY A 188 2.90 -3.46 -6.91
N ALA A 189 3.64 -2.92 -5.95
CA ALA A 189 3.33 -1.63 -5.33
C ALA A 189 3.24 -0.48 -6.35
N GLN A 190 4.21 -0.41 -7.26
CA GLN A 190 4.27 0.64 -8.26
C GLN A 190 3.17 0.48 -9.30
N ILE A 191 2.89 -0.77 -9.70
CA ILE A 191 1.80 -1.08 -10.62
C ILE A 191 0.45 -0.72 -10.00
N GLY A 192 0.24 -0.98 -8.71
CA GLY A 192 -0.97 -0.57 -7.99
C GLY A 192 -1.23 0.94 -8.09
N ASN A 193 -0.22 1.76 -7.84
CA ASN A 193 -0.32 3.22 -7.97
C ASN A 193 -0.61 3.67 -9.41
N THR A 194 0.03 3.05 -10.39
CA THR A 194 -0.18 3.37 -11.81
C THR A 194 -1.57 2.97 -12.29
N VAL A 195 -2.13 1.86 -11.79
CA VAL A 195 -3.46 1.37 -12.18
C VAL A 195 -4.58 2.14 -11.49
N VAL A 196 -4.41 2.52 -10.21
CA VAL A 196 -5.48 3.20 -9.46
C VAL A 196 -5.78 4.59 -10.01
N MET A 197 -4.79 5.29 -10.59
CA MET A 197 -4.98 6.63 -11.17
C MET A 197 -6.01 6.64 -12.33
N PRO A 198 -5.82 5.90 -13.44
CA PRO A 198 -6.80 5.84 -14.52
C PRO A 198 -8.10 5.16 -14.09
N LEU A 199 -8.02 4.15 -13.22
CA LEU A 199 -9.21 3.48 -12.68
C LEU A 199 -10.10 4.48 -11.94
N SER A 200 -9.51 5.32 -11.09
CA SER A 200 -10.25 6.35 -10.35
C SER A 200 -10.92 7.33 -11.30
N GLY A 201 -10.23 7.80 -12.34
CA GLY A 201 -10.81 8.69 -13.34
C GLY A 201 -12.00 8.08 -14.10
N LEU A 202 -11.89 6.80 -14.48
CA LEU A 202 -12.97 6.08 -15.16
C LEU A 202 -14.19 5.89 -14.24
N LEU A 203 -13.94 5.49 -12.98
CA LEU A 203 -14.98 5.27 -11.97
C LEU A 203 -15.65 6.58 -11.54
N CYS A 204 -14.94 7.70 -11.54
CA CYS A 204 -15.57 8.99 -11.32
C CYS A 204 -16.59 9.33 -12.41
N LYS A 205 -16.29 9.01 -13.67
CA LYS A 205 -17.16 9.35 -14.82
C LYS A 205 -18.33 8.40 -14.99
N TYR A 206 -18.11 7.10 -14.86
CA TYR A 206 -19.10 6.06 -15.15
C TYR A 206 -19.51 5.26 -13.91
N GLY A 207 -19.18 5.73 -12.70
CA GLY A 207 -19.41 5.02 -11.46
C GLY A 207 -20.89 4.85 -11.11
N PHE A 208 -21.25 3.64 -10.69
CA PHE A 208 -22.63 3.22 -10.37
C PHE A 208 -23.23 3.87 -9.10
N ALA A 209 -22.40 4.43 -8.22
CA ALA A 209 -22.82 4.95 -6.91
C ALA A 209 -22.70 6.49 -6.83
N GLY A 210 -22.97 7.20 -7.93
CA GLY A 210 -22.78 8.66 -7.98
C GLY A 210 -21.31 9.07 -8.23
N GLY A 211 -20.59 8.28 -9.03
CA GLY A 211 -19.20 8.56 -9.38
C GLY A 211 -18.21 8.12 -8.31
N TRP A 212 -17.78 9.03 -7.44
CA TRP A 212 -16.63 8.84 -6.53
C TRP A 212 -16.75 7.70 -5.48
N PRO A 213 -17.92 7.36 -4.91
CA PRO A 213 -18.02 6.28 -3.92
C PRO A 213 -17.65 4.91 -4.52
N SER A 214 -17.85 4.74 -5.83
CA SER A 214 -17.56 3.49 -6.54
C SER A 214 -16.08 3.07 -6.45
N ILE A 215 -15.16 4.03 -6.35
CA ILE A 215 -13.71 3.78 -6.21
C ILE A 215 -13.44 2.96 -4.95
N PHE A 216 -14.02 3.38 -3.83
CA PHE A 216 -13.86 2.72 -2.53
C PHE A 216 -14.46 1.33 -2.51
N TYR A 217 -15.63 1.15 -3.13
CA TYR A 217 -16.27 -0.16 -3.20
C TYR A 217 -15.48 -1.13 -4.08
N VAL A 218 -15.04 -0.72 -5.27
CA VAL A 218 -14.27 -1.59 -6.18
C VAL A 218 -12.93 -1.98 -5.57
N LEU A 219 -12.20 -1.02 -4.99
CA LEU A 219 -10.91 -1.30 -4.35
C LEU A 219 -11.08 -2.12 -3.07
N GLY A 220 -12.10 -1.84 -2.26
CA GLY A 220 -12.42 -2.61 -1.07
C GLY A 220 -12.79 -4.07 -1.38
N ILE A 221 -13.63 -4.30 -2.40
CA ILE A 221 -13.97 -5.64 -2.88
C ILE A 221 -12.74 -6.37 -3.42
N ALA A 222 -11.87 -5.69 -4.18
CA ALA A 222 -10.61 -6.26 -4.63
C ALA A 222 -9.71 -6.67 -3.44
N GLY A 223 -9.70 -5.88 -2.37
CA GLY A 223 -9.07 -6.20 -1.08
C GLY A 223 -9.62 -7.45 -0.40
N VAL A 224 -10.94 -7.60 -0.35
CA VAL A 224 -11.58 -8.79 0.22
C VAL A 224 -11.34 -10.03 -0.65
N ALA A 225 -11.47 -9.90 -1.97
CA ALA A 225 -11.19 -10.98 -2.92
C ALA A 225 -9.72 -11.45 -2.82
N TRP A 226 -8.80 -10.49 -2.66
CA TRP A 226 -7.40 -10.77 -2.39
C TRP A 226 -7.20 -11.59 -1.11
N CYS A 227 -7.86 -11.20 -0.02
CA CYS A 227 -7.79 -11.92 1.24
C CYS A 227 -8.35 -13.34 1.14
N ALA A 228 -9.44 -13.53 0.39
CA ALA A 228 -9.98 -14.86 0.12
C ALA A 228 -8.96 -15.71 -0.65
N LEU A 229 -8.35 -15.16 -1.71
CA LEU A 229 -7.30 -15.83 -2.48
C LEU A 229 -6.12 -16.20 -1.58
N TRP A 230 -5.66 -15.29 -0.73
CA TRP A 230 -4.60 -15.53 0.24
C TRP A 230 -4.95 -16.67 1.19
N PHE A 231 -6.17 -16.70 1.74
CA PHE A 231 -6.62 -17.74 2.66
C PHE A 231 -6.62 -19.13 2.00
N PHE A 232 -7.01 -19.23 0.72
CA PHE A 232 -7.03 -20.52 0.02
C PHE A 232 -5.66 -20.97 -0.49
N TYR A 233 -4.75 -20.05 -0.78
CA TYR A 233 -3.47 -20.38 -1.44
C TYR A 233 -2.25 -20.35 -0.52
N VAL A 234 -2.25 -19.51 0.51
CA VAL A 234 -1.06 -19.24 1.33
C VAL A 234 -1.17 -19.88 2.69
N SER A 235 -0.11 -20.57 3.10
CA SER A 235 0.06 -21.09 4.47
C SER A 235 1.14 -20.28 5.18
N ASP A 236 0.95 -19.98 6.46
CA ASP A 236 1.91 -19.16 7.23
C ASP A 236 3.29 -19.82 7.34
N ARG A 237 3.36 -21.16 7.28
CA ARG A 237 4.61 -21.93 7.31
C ARG A 237 4.70 -22.87 6.11
N PRO A 238 5.92 -23.07 5.55
CA PRO A 238 6.12 -24.05 4.48
C PRO A 238 5.73 -25.46 4.92
N SER A 239 5.99 -25.84 6.16
CA SER A 239 5.66 -27.16 6.73
C SER A 239 4.15 -27.44 6.89
N ARG A 240 3.30 -26.41 6.86
CA ARG A 240 1.84 -26.55 6.86
C ARG A 240 1.22 -26.50 5.46
N SER A 241 2.03 -26.21 4.43
CA SER A 241 1.54 -26.13 3.07
C SER A 241 1.23 -27.51 2.52
N LYS A 242 0.00 -27.74 2.06
CA LYS A 242 -0.38 -28.99 1.37
C LYS A 242 0.14 -29.08 -0.06
N ARG A 243 0.60 -27.96 -0.63
CA ARG A 243 0.97 -27.85 -2.06
C ARG A 243 2.47 -27.91 -2.29
N ILE A 244 3.28 -27.81 -1.24
CA ILE A 244 4.74 -27.86 -1.36
C ILE A 244 5.21 -29.31 -1.56
N SER A 245 6.14 -29.51 -2.50
CA SER A 245 6.78 -30.82 -2.66
C SER A 245 7.78 -31.06 -1.52
N LYS A 246 7.93 -32.33 -1.08
CA LYS A 246 8.89 -32.70 -0.03
C LYS A 246 10.33 -32.29 -0.38
N ASN A 247 10.69 -32.40 -1.67
CA ASN A 247 12.01 -31.98 -2.15
C ASN A 247 12.22 -30.47 -2.00
N GLU A 248 11.17 -29.66 -2.24
CA GLU A 248 11.25 -28.21 -2.06
C GLU A 248 11.30 -27.81 -0.60
N LEU A 249 10.55 -28.50 0.26
CA LEU A 249 10.54 -28.24 1.69
C LEU A 249 11.93 -28.50 2.30
N ASN A 250 12.53 -29.65 2.00
CA ASN A 250 13.87 -29.99 2.49
C ASN A 250 14.91 -28.96 2.03
N TYR A 251 14.84 -28.54 0.75
CA TYR A 251 15.74 -27.51 0.23
C TYR A 251 15.64 -26.18 1.00
N ILE A 252 14.44 -25.75 1.39
CA ILE A 252 14.23 -24.52 2.17
C ILE A 252 14.80 -24.68 3.59
N GLU A 253 14.52 -25.80 4.25
CA GLU A 253 14.97 -26.05 5.63
C GLU A 253 16.50 -26.17 5.72
N ASP A 254 17.11 -26.91 4.80
CA ASP A 254 18.57 -27.05 4.71
C ASP A 254 19.25 -25.69 4.49
N SER A 255 18.77 -24.92 3.50
CA SER A 255 19.30 -23.59 3.18
C SER A 255 19.16 -22.58 4.33
N LEU A 256 18.11 -22.71 5.15
CA LEU A 256 17.89 -21.82 6.29
C LEU A 256 18.77 -22.22 7.49
N SER A 257 18.98 -23.53 7.69
CA SER A 257 19.86 -24.05 8.75
C SER A 257 21.32 -23.63 8.56
N ASP A 258 21.80 -23.66 7.32
CA ASP A 258 23.15 -23.20 6.97
C ASP A 258 23.38 -21.73 7.34
N VAL A 259 22.39 -20.87 7.06
CA VAL A 259 22.47 -19.44 7.40
C VAL A 259 22.41 -19.20 8.89
N LEU A 260 21.51 -19.88 9.62
CA LEU A 260 21.45 -19.76 11.08
C LEU A 260 22.77 -20.19 11.74
N SER A 261 23.42 -21.24 11.25
CA SER A 261 24.73 -21.69 11.74
C SER A 261 25.85 -20.66 11.48
N SER A 262 25.80 -20.02 10.32
CA SER A 262 26.77 -19.00 9.88
C SER A 262 26.60 -17.68 10.64
N ASP A 263 25.34 -17.24 10.83
CA ASP A 263 25.01 -16.04 11.59
C ASP A 263 25.33 -16.21 13.07
N ALA A 264 25.09 -17.39 13.65
CA ALA A 264 25.50 -17.70 15.02
C ALA A 264 27.03 -17.65 15.19
N LYS A 265 27.78 -18.21 14.24
CA LYS A 265 29.26 -18.10 14.22
C LYS A 265 29.74 -16.65 14.09
N LYS A 266 29.10 -15.85 13.24
CA LYS A 266 29.45 -14.42 13.06
C LYS A 266 29.09 -13.58 14.28
N ALA A 267 27.92 -13.78 14.87
CA ALA A 267 27.50 -13.07 16.07
C ALA A 267 28.42 -13.40 17.25
N LEU A 268 28.82 -14.66 17.40
CA LEU A 268 29.80 -15.09 18.39
C LEU A 268 31.18 -14.44 18.12
N GLY A 269 31.64 -14.42 16.86
CA GLY A 269 32.88 -13.74 16.47
C GLY A 269 32.86 -12.23 16.73
N PHE A 270 31.72 -11.58 16.47
CA PHE A 270 31.54 -10.15 16.73
C PHE A 270 31.52 -9.85 18.23
N LEU A 271 30.80 -10.64 19.03
CA LEU A 271 30.80 -10.51 20.50
C LEU A 271 32.18 -10.72 21.11
N THR A 272 32.99 -11.63 20.55
CA THR A 272 34.39 -11.80 20.98
C THR A 272 35.31 -10.67 20.52
N ALA A 273 34.95 -9.90 19.49
CA ALA A 273 35.75 -8.77 18.98
C ALA A 273 35.46 -7.44 19.69
N ILE A 274 34.27 -7.28 20.29
CA ILE A 274 33.88 -6.09 21.08
C ILE A 274 34.90 -5.74 22.20
N PRO A 275 35.40 -6.68 23.03
CA PRO A 275 36.42 -6.34 24.03
C PRO A 275 37.75 -5.90 23.41
N TYR A 276 38.15 -6.44 22.25
CA TYR A 276 39.38 -6.03 21.56
C TYR A 276 39.27 -4.64 20.93
N ILE A 277 38.11 -4.30 20.36
CA ILE A 277 37.84 -2.96 19.82
C ILE A 277 37.74 -1.93 20.95
N ALA A 278 37.12 -2.28 22.08
CA ALA A 278 37.06 -1.42 23.25
C ALA A 278 38.46 -1.14 23.86
N TYR A 279 39.35 -2.14 23.87
CA TYR A 279 40.73 -1.98 24.34
C TYR A 279 41.57 -1.11 23.39
N PHE A 280 41.34 -1.20 22.07
CA PHE A 280 42.03 -0.39 21.07
C PHE A 280 41.60 1.10 21.09
N VAL A 281 40.34 1.38 21.42
CA VAL A 281 39.79 2.75 21.53
C VAL A 281 40.18 3.43 22.85
N PHE A 282 40.52 2.68 23.91
CA PHE A 282 40.93 3.25 25.20
C PHE A 282 42.45 3.51 25.33
N ILE A 283 43.25 3.08 24.35
CA ILE A 283 44.72 3.18 24.35
C ILE A 283 45.26 4.21 23.33
N ASN A 284 44.42 4.75 22.44
CA ASN A 284 44.72 5.94 21.61
C ASN A 284 43.99 7.17 22.14
#